data_AF-A0A9J7G2H4-F1
#
_entry.id   AF-A0A9J7G2H4-F1
#
_cell.length_a   1.000
_cell.length_b   1.000
_cell.length_c   1.000
_cell.angle_alpha   90.00
_cell.angle_beta   90.00
_cell.angle_gamma   90.00
#
_symmetry.space_group_name_H-M   'P 1'
#
loop_
_entity.id
_entity.type
_entity.pdbx_description
1 polymer ?
#
loop_
_entity_poly.entity_id
_entity_poly.type
_entity_poly.pdbx_seq_one_letter_code
_entity_poly.pdbx_strand_id
1 'polypeptide(L)'
;MSEYKTIVLLKVMKDMDENHFRTIKSLLRKKLNLTKKMQEDYDRFQIADLMEDKFPNDAGLDTLIEVCQSIEELKGLVKNLKTEKAKAKRKEGEKSNIPARRRGRDEPSSSQPMSTTNEDLEPESGRSTLNSQTLGRGNIPKEPSKEQGYQQGPKEVMVLNVTEPFTYDFVEDKMMFHATVATETEFFRVKVFDPALKHKFIAGKIIAISDYFGVGGFLEIHSTSSVSDVSVKQRMVISSTLRQSASATPKIKDLFSLPKGTYVNGEFVVIMKNERINEIYYWIGDDTGSMEVVVYGRLTRIRCEPGNKLRLVCFRLTSSENIWLLRSVRHSYMQVINVRRKFYQR
;
A
#
# COMPACT_ATOMS: atom_id res chain seq x y z
N MET A 1 -5.65 -12.48 -2.39
CA MET A 1 -6.10 -13.10 -1.12
C MET A 1 -5.90 -14.59 -1.28
N SER A 2 -5.28 -15.30 -0.33
CA SER A 2 -5.19 -16.76 -0.43
C SER A 2 -6.60 -17.37 -0.46
N GLU A 3 -6.81 -18.44 -1.23
CA GLU A 3 -8.11 -19.14 -1.31
C GLU A 3 -8.56 -19.60 0.09
N TYR A 4 -7.59 -19.93 0.96
CA TYR A 4 -7.81 -20.25 2.37
C TYR A 4 -8.30 -19.06 3.21
N LYS A 5 -7.74 -17.85 3.04
CA LYS A 5 -8.25 -16.64 3.72
C LYS A 5 -9.66 -16.28 3.28
N THR A 6 -9.97 -16.45 2.01
CA THR A 6 -11.33 -16.28 1.50
C THR A 6 -12.31 -17.27 2.16
N ILE A 7 -11.90 -18.54 2.34
CA ILE A 7 -12.69 -19.55 3.07
C ILE A 7 -12.90 -19.15 4.54
N VAL A 8 -11.84 -18.74 5.24
CA VAL A 8 -11.91 -18.28 6.64
C VAL A 8 -12.90 -17.13 6.80
N LEU A 9 -12.77 -16.09 5.95
CA LEU A 9 -13.60 -14.90 6.01
C LEU A 9 -15.06 -15.17 5.62
N LEU A 10 -15.30 -15.87 4.51
CA LEU A 10 -16.66 -16.07 3.99
C LEU A 10 -17.45 -17.15 4.72
N LYS A 11 -16.80 -18.17 5.31
CA LYS A 11 -17.48 -19.36 5.84
C LYS A 11 -17.38 -19.54 7.34
N VAL A 12 -16.39 -18.96 7.99
CA VAL A 12 -16.26 -19.04 9.46
C VAL A 12 -16.69 -17.75 10.09
N MET A 13 -16.09 -16.64 9.66
CA MET A 13 -16.22 -15.40 10.41
C MET A 13 -17.45 -14.59 10.02
N LYS A 14 -17.97 -14.72 8.78
CA LYS A 14 -19.13 -13.93 8.33
C LYS A 14 -20.42 -14.25 9.09
N ASP A 15 -20.72 -15.54 9.28
CA ASP A 15 -22.00 -16.01 9.84
C ASP A 15 -21.93 -16.33 11.35
N MET A 16 -20.76 -16.14 11.95
CA MET A 16 -20.52 -16.37 13.37
C MET A 16 -20.96 -15.18 14.21
N ASP A 17 -21.60 -15.46 15.35
CA ASP A 17 -21.97 -14.41 16.29
C ASP A 17 -20.75 -13.87 17.06
N GLU A 18 -20.94 -12.74 17.73
CA GLU A 18 -19.83 -12.05 18.39
C GLU A 18 -19.30 -12.80 19.63
N ASN A 19 -20.12 -13.62 20.28
CA ASN A 19 -19.73 -14.41 21.45
C ASN A 19 -18.83 -15.58 21.03
N HIS A 20 -19.19 -16.29 19.96
CA HIS A 20 -18.33 -17.31 19.37
C HIS A 20 -17.06 -16.70 18.83
N PHE A 21 -17.13 -15.53 18.17
CA PHE A 21 -15.94 -14.86 17.66
C PHE A 21 -14.98 -14.46 18.79
N ARG A 22 -15.50 -13.92 19.90
CA ARG A 22 -14.71 -13.63 21.11
C ARG A 22 -14.07 -14.89 21.69
N THR A 23 -14.80 -16.01 21.71
CA THR A 23 -14.29 -17.30 22.17
C THR A 23 -13.15 -17.80 21.27
N ILE A 24 -13.29 -17.69 19.95
CA ILE A 24 -12.23 -18.02 19.00
C ILE A 24 -11.00 -17.13 19.19
N LYS A 25 -11.17 -15.82 19.39
CA LYS A 25 -10.06 -14.90 19.72
C LYS A 25 -9.36 -15.31 21.01
N SER A 26 -10.09 -15.85 21.99
CA SER A 26 -9.52 -16.39 23.23
C SER A 26 -8.65 -17.62 22.98
N LEU A 27 -9.16 -18.58 22.20
CA LEU A 27 -8.50 -19.84 21.90
C LEU A 27 -7.29 -19.67 20.96
N LEU A 28 -7.37 -18.71 20.04
CA LEU A 28 -6.26 -18.38 19.14
C LEU A 28 -5.18 -17.53 19.81
N ARG A 29 -5.36 -17.05 21.04
CA ARG A 29 -4.46 -16.09 21.69
C ARG A 29 -2.98 -16.49 21.63
N LYS A 30 -2.66 -17.71 22.07
CA LYS A 30 -1.28 -18.21 22.06
C LYS A 30 -0.81 -18.48 20.63
N LYS A 31 -1.68 -19.09 19.81
CA LYS A 31 -1.35 -19.47 18.44
C LYS A 31 -1.12 -18.27 17.52
N LEU A 32 -1.76 -17.13 17.77
CA LEU A 32 -1.64 -15.88 17.02
C LEU A 32 -0.87 -14.76 17.74
N ASN A 33 -0.35 -15.01 18.95
CA ASN A 33 0.29 -13.99 19.81
C ASN A 33 -0.62 -12.77 20.06
N LEU A 34 -1.92 -13.00 20.28
CA LEU A 34 -2.87 -11.93 20.54
C LEU A 34 -2.63 -11.35 21.94
N THR A 35 -2.43 -10.03 22.01
CA THR A 35 -2.50 -9.28 23.25
C THR A 35 -3.96 -9.11 23.69
N LYS A 36 -4.21 -8.77 24.96
CA LYS A 36 -5.59 -8.51 25.44
C LYS A 36 -6.31 -7.46 24.58
N LYS A 37 -5.59 -6.38 24.23
CA LYS A 37 -6.08 -5.32 23.35
C LYS A 37 -6.45 -5.85 21.96
N MET A 38 -5.63 -6.71 21.37
CA MET A 38 -5.96 -7.34 20.06
C MET A 38 -7.18 -8.27 20.15
N GLN A 39 -7.41 -8.95 21.27
CA GLN A 39 -8.59 -9.81 21.44
C GLN A 39 -9.88 -9.01 21.56
N GLU A 40 -9.82 -7.79 22.09
CA GLU A 40 -10.96 -6.87 22.19
C GLU A 40 -11.19 -6.17 20.85
N ASP A 41 -10.14 -5.59 20.28
CA ASP A 41 -10.27 -4.63 19.18
C ASP A 41 -10.26 -5.26 17.78
N TYR A 42 -9.66 -6.45 17.61
CA TYR A 42 -9.51 -7.00 16.26
C TYR A 42 -10.84 -7.50 15.72
N ASP A 43 -11.17 -7.00 14.55
CA ASP A 43 -12.27 -7.49 13.75
C ASP A 43 -11.90 -8.79 13.01
N ARG A 44 -12.90 -9.38 12.38
CA ARG A 44 -12.80 -10.64 11.63
C ARG A 44 -11.76 -10.58 10.51
N PHE A 45 -11.61 -9.42 9.86
CA PHE A 45 -10.63 -9.23 8.80
C PHE A 45 -9.22 -9.17 9.35
N GLN A 46 -9.01 -8.47 10.46
CA GLN A 46 -7.71 -8.38 11.12
C GLN A 46 -7.24 -9.74 11.67
N ILE A 47 -8.15 -10.56 12.22
CA ILE A 47 -7.80 -11.93 12.63
C ILE A 47 -7.45 -12.79 11.41
N ALA A 48 -8.21 -12.71 10.31
CA ALA A 48 -7.91 -13.47 9.11
C ALA A 48 -6.60 -13.04 8.41
N ASP A 49 -6.30 -11.73 8.40
CA ASP A 49 -5.01 -11.19 7.95
C ASP A 49 -3.87 -11.77 8.79
N LEU A 50 -3.99 -11.75 10.11
CA LEU A 50 -2.99 -12.29 11.02
C LEU A 50 -2.79 -13.80 10.88
N MET A 51 -3.87 -14.53 10.55
CA MET A 51 -3.80 -15.97 10.27
C MET A 51 -3.06 -16.27 8.96
N GLU A 52 -3.28 -15.46 7.92
CA GLU A 52 -2.57 -15.59 6.64
C GLU A 52 -1.08 -15.23 6.78
N ASP A 53 -0.76 -14.21 7.58
CA ASP A 53 0.62 -13.80 7.81
C ASP A 53 1.40 -14.80 8.68
N LYS A 54 0.74 -15.43 9.65
CA LYS A 54 1.41 -16.30 10.63
C LYS A 54 1.52 -17.76 10.19
N PHE A 55 0.57 -18.27 9.41
CA PHE A 55 0.54 -19.68 9.02
C PHE A 55 0.73 -19.85 7.51
N PRO A 56 1.71 -20.65 7.07
CA PRO A 56 1.90 -20.92 5.65
C PRO A 56 0.76 -21.80 5.09
N ASN A 57 0.35 -21.52 3.84
CA ASN A 57 -0.61 -22.31 3.07
C ASN A 57 -1.94 -22.59 3.83
N ASP A 58 -2.31 -23.85 4.01
CA ASP A 58 -3.55 -24.29 4.64
C ASP A 58 -3.43 -24.47 6.17
N ALA A 59 -2.24 -24.28 6.76
CA ALA A 59 -2.01 -24.48 8.19
C ALA A 59 -2.82 -23.53 9.08
N GLY A 60 -3.12 -22.32 8.58
CA GLY A 60 -4.00 -21.37 9.27
C GLY A 60 -5.44 -21.89 9.33
N LEU A 61 -5.91 -22.51 8.24
CA LEU A 61 -7.24 -23.10 8.19
C LEU A 61 -7.34 -24.35 9.09
N ASP A 62 -6.29 -25.16 9.18
CA ASP A 62 -6.25 -26.30 10.12
C ASP A 62 -6.34 -25.86 11.57
N THR A 63 -5.56 -24.83 11.91
CA THR A 63 -5.59 -24.25 13.25
C THR A 63 -7.00 -23.75 13.61
N LEU A 64 -7.70 -23.14 12.65
CA LEU A 64 -9.08 -22.68 12.87
C LEU A 64 -10.07 -23.84 13.02
N ILE A 65 -9.93 -24.88 12.21
CA ILE A 65 -10.75 -26.08 12.27
C ILE A 65 -10.60 -26.78 13.63
N GLU A 66 -9.38 -26.88 14.15
CA GLU A 66 -9.09 -27.44 15.48
C GLU A 66 -9.74 -26.60 16.60
N VAL A 67 -9.61 -25.28 16.54
CA VAL A 67 -10.24 -24.37 17.51
C VAL A 67 -11.76 -24.49 17.47
N CYS A 68 -12.36 -24.50 16.27
CA CYS A 68 -13.82 -24.62 16.13
C CYS A 68 -14.36 -26.00 16.58
N GLN A 69 -13.56 -27.07 16.49
CA GLN A 69 -13.94 -28.40 16.99
C GLN A 69 -14.10 -28.45 18.51
N SER A 70 -13.41 -27.57 19.24
CA SER A 70 -13.52 -27.49 20.69
C SER A 70 -14.82 -26.81 21.18
N ILE A 71 -15.66 -26.32 20.26
CA ILE A 71 -16.92 -25.64 20.55
C ILE A 71 -18.08 -26.46 19.97
N GLU A 72 -18.92 -27.02 20.83
CA GLU A 72 -20.05 -27.92 20.50
C GLU A 72 -20.96 -27.32 19.40
N GLU A 73 -21.26 -26.03 19.53
CA GLU A 73 -22.18 -25.26 18.67
C GLU A 73 -21.61 -24.98 17.27
N LEU A 74 -20.28 -25.09 17.09
CA LEU A 74 -19.62 -24.83 15.80
C LEU A 74 -19.34 -26.11 15.00
N LYS A 75 -19.81 -27.28 15.47
CA LYS A 75 -19.64 -28.58 14.76
C LYS A 75 -20.15 -28.54 13.31
N GLY A 76 -21.26 -27.83 13.05
CA GLY A 76 -21.79 -27.63 11.70
C GLY A 76 -20.83 -26.85 10.78
N LEU A 77 -20.19 -25.80 11.30
CA LEU A 77 -19.20 -25.01 10.57
C LEU A 77 -17.92 -25.81 10.30
N VAL A 78 -17.46 -26.61 11.27
CA VAL A 78 -16.29 -27.50 11.11
C VAL A 78 -16.47 -28.44 9.92
N LYS A 79 -17.66 -29.04 9.77
CA LYS A 79 -17.96 -29.94 8.65
C LYS A 79 -17.84 -29.20 7.31
N ASN A 80 -18.40 -28.00 7.23
CA ASN A 80 -18.33 -27.15 6.03
C ASN A 80 -16.89 -26.74 5.71
N LEU A 81 -16.10 -26.36 6.72
CA LEU A 81 -14.69 -25.99 6.55
C LEU A 81 -13.85 -27.14 5.99
N LYS A 82 -14.04 -28.36 6.49
CA LYS A 82 -13.35 -29.56 5.98
C LYS A 82 -13.70 -29.83 4.51
N THR A 83 -14.98 -29.65 4.14
CA THR A 83 -15.43 -29.81 2.75
C THR A 83 -14.83 -28.76 1.81
N GLU A 84 -14.83 -27.49 2.20
CA GLU A 84 -14.25 -26.41 1.38
C GLU A 84 -12.72 -26.52 1.28
N LYS A 85 -12.05 -26.92 2.37
CA LYS A 85 -10.62 -27.24 2.34
C LYS A 85 -10.30 -28.30 1.31
N ALA A 86 -11.09 -29.38 1.24
CA ALA A 86 -10.90 -30.44 0.25
C ALA A 86 -11.14 -29.96 -1.19
N LYS A 87 -12.08 -29.04 -1.41
CA LYS A 87 -12.31 -28.42 -2.72
C LYS A 87 -11.14 -27.53 -3.16
N ALA A 88 -10.58 -26.73 -2.25
CA ALA A 88 -9.42 -25.88 -2.51
C ALA A 88 -8.19 -26.73 -2.92
N LYS A 89 -7.93 -27.85 -2.22
CA LYS A 89 -6.84 -28.78 -2.58
C LYS A 89 -6.98 -29.41 -3.98
N ARG A 90 -8.20 -29.69 -4.43
CA ARG A 90 -8.44 -30.26 -5.78
C ARG A 90 -8.15 -29.26 -6.89
N LYS A 91 -8.47 -27.97 -6.67
CA LYS A 91 -8.17 -26.89 -7.62
C LYS A 91 -6.68 -26.56 -7.73
N GLU A 92 -5.91 -26.77 -6.66
CA GLU A 92 -4.44 -26.68 -6.70
C GLU A 92 -3.81 -27.83 -7.52
N GLY A 93 -4.39 -29.03 -7.49
CA GLY A 93 -3.92 -30.20 -8.28
C GLY A 93 -4.28 -30.17 -9.77
N GLU A 94 -5.34 -29.46 -10.19
CA GLU A 94 -5.68 -29.29 -11.61
C GLU A 94 -4.78 -28.26 -12.31
N LYS A 95 -4.17 -27.31 -11.58
CA LYS A 95 -3.22 -26.35 -12.15
C LYS A 95 -1.84 -26.94 -12.44
N SER A 96 -1.52 -28.13 -11.94
CA SER A 96 -0.23 -28.82 -12.18
C SER A 96 -0.23 -29.76 -13.38
N ASN A 97 -1.37 -30.00 -14.04
CA ASN A 97 -1.45 -30.89 -15.22
C ASN A 97 -1.76 -30.10 -16.51
N ILE A 98 -0.76 -29.38 -17.03
CA ILE A 98 -0.68 -29.06 -18.46
C ILE A 98 0.44 -29.92 -19.05
N PRO A 99 0.17 -30.85 -19.99
CA PRO A 99 1.20 -31.75 -20.50
C PRO A 99 2.13 -31.02 -21.47
N ALA A 100 3.42 -31.03 -21.14
CA ALA A 100 4.51 -30.57 -22.01
C ALA A 100 4.51 -31.39 -23.32
N ARG A 101 4.28 -30.69 -24.45
CA ARG A 101 4.42 -31.27 -25.79
C ARG A 101 5.90 -31.56 -26.06
N ARG A 102 6.17 -32.85 -26.27
CA ARG A 102 7.42 -33.46 -26.73
C ARG A 102 7.99 -32.72 -27.95
N ARG A 103 9.29 -32.43 -27.92
CA ARG A 103 10.15 -32.39 -29.12
C ARG A 103 11.41 -33.18 -28.81
N GLY A 104 11.83 -33.93 -29.83
CA GLY A 104 12.64 -35.13 -29.71
C GLY A 104 14.07 -34.87 -29.27
N ARG A 105 14.60 -35.91 -28.64
CA ARG A 105 15.99 -36.12 -28.29
C ARG A 105 16.58 -36.99 -29.39
N ASP A 106 17.54 -36.47 -30.14
CA ASP A 106 18.53 -37.28 -30.82
C ASP A 106 19.88 -37.03 -30.11
N GLU A 107 20.40 -38.10 -29.53
CA GLU A 107 21.76 -38.27 -29.01
C GLU A 107 22.76 -38.44 -30.20
N PRO A 108 24.12 -38.55 -30.03
CA PRO A 108 24.83 -39.04 -28.85
C PRO A 108 26.19 -38.39 -28.48
N SER A 109 26.62 -38.74 -27.25
CA SER A 109 27.99 -39.07 -26.81
C SER A 109 29.10 -38.00 -26.79
N SER A 110 29.69 -37.79 -25.60
CA SER A 110 30.96 -38.41 -25.22
C SER A 110 31.64 -37.69 -24.04
N SER A 111 32.00 -38.48 -23.02
CA SER A 111 33.18 -38.37 -22.15
C SER A 111 33.36 -37.17 -21.18
N GLN A 112 33.24 -37.48 -19.88
CA GLN A 112 34.10 -36.94 -18.81
C GLN A 112 35.56 -37.47 -18.99
N PRO A 113 36.66 -36.93 -18.36
CA PRO A 113 36.68 -36.45 -16.97
C PRO A 113 37.70 -35.36 -16.52
N MET A 114 37.41 -34.80 -15.33
CA MET A 114 38.29 -34.49 -14.17
C MET A 114 39.37 -33.38 -14.16
N SER A 115 39.39 -32.71 -12.99
CA SER A 115 40.52 -32.12 -12.23
C SER A 115 40.95 -30.69 -12.67
N THR A 116 41.35 -29.71 -11.84
CA THR A 116 41.92 -29.63 -10.47
C THR A 116 41.74 -28.20 -9.90
N THR A 117 41.48 -28.12 -8.59
CA THR A 117 42.05 -27.23 -7.55
C THR A 117 42.61 -25.83 -7.93
N ASN A 118 42.12 -24.77 -7.24
CA ASN A 118 42.84 -24.17 -6.09
C ASN A 118 42.08 -23.00 -5.45
N GLU A 119 42.22 -22.96 -4.12
CA GLU A 119 41.89 -21.90 -3.16
C GLU A 119 42.61 -20.58 -3.49
N ASP A 120 42.02 -19.41 -3.21
CA ASP A 120 42.36 -18.64 -2.00
C ASP A 120 41.67 -17.25 -1.93
N LEU A 121 41.20 -16.96 -0.72
CA LEU A 121 41.18 -15.69 0.02
C LEU A 121 40.38 -14.46 -0.48
N GLU A 122 39.50 -14.03 0.43
CA GLU A 122 38.96 -12.68 0.58
C GLU A 122 40.07 -11.62 0.83
N PRO A 123 39.72 -10.33 0.71
CA PRO A 123 39.60 -9.59 1.97
C PRO A 123 38.34 -8.73 2.08
N GLU A 124 37.80 -8.68 3.30
CA GLU A 124 36.88 -7.67 3.78
C GLU A 124 37.50 -6.25 3.83
N SER A 125 36.58 -5.28 3.92
CA SER A 125 36.72 -3.95 4.56
C SER A 125 37.03 -2.77 3.64
N GLY A 126 36.03 -1.90 3.45
CA GLY A 126 36.18 -0.66 2.71
C GLY A 126 34.91 0.17 2.57
N ARG A 127 34.46 0.77 3.67
CA ARG A 127 33.66 2.01 3.78
C ARG A 127 33.44 2.74 2.44
N SER A 128 32.25 2.64 1.86
CA SER A 128 31.91 3.38 0.64
C SER A 128 31.04 4.60 0.94
N THR A 129 31.67 5.74 0.77
CA THR A 129 31.19 7.10 0.85
C THR A 129 30.01 7.37 -0.09
N LEU A 130 29.13 8.26 0.38
CA LEU A 130 28.06 8.93 -0.35
C LEU A 130 28.53 9.43 -1.72
N ASN A 131 28.10 8.78 -2.80
CA ASN A 131 28.29 9.28 -4.16
C ASN A 131 27.13 10.23 -4.53
N SER A 132 27.33 11.52 -4.27
CA SER A 132 26.65 12.57 -5.02
C SER A 132 27.16 12.52 -6.46
N GLN A 133 26.39 11.88 -7.35
CA GLN A 133 26.66 11.93 -8.78
C GLN A 133 26.31 13.32 -9.33
N THR A 134 27.25 13.83 -10.11
CA THR A 134 27.28 15.14 -10.76
C THR A 134 26.21 15.31 -11.85
N LEU A 135 25.80 16.57 -11.99
CA LEU A 135 24.80 17.12 -12.91
C LEU A 135 25.05 16.76 -14.38
N GLY A 136 24.11 16.00 -14.96
CA GLY A 136 23.87 15.92 -16.40
C GLY A 136 22.59 16.66 -16.77
N ARG A 137 22.68 17.59 -17.71
CA ARG A 137 21.53 18.29 -18.31
C ARG A 137 20.63 17.27 -19.02
N GLY A 138 19.39 17.09 -18.56
CA GLY A 138 18.30 16.72 -19.47
C GLY A 138 17.30 15.62 -19.08
N ASN A 139 17.17 15.18 -17.84
CA ASN A 139 15.99 14.39 -17.44
C ASN A 139 15.37 14.97 -16.17
N ILE A 140 14.29 15.72 -16.35
CA ILE A 140 13.46 16.22 -15.25
C ILE A 140 12.71 15.02 -14.65
N PRO A 141 12.76 14.79 -13.33
CA PRO A 141 12.07 13.67 -12.71
C PRO A 141 10.57 13.69 -13.01
N LYS A 142 10.05 12.54 -13.46
CA LYS A 142 8.60 12.28 -13.60
C LYS A 142 8.02 11.64 -12.34
N GLU A 143 8.86 10.98 -11.55
CA GLU A 143 8.49 10.30 -10.32
C GLU A 143 9.04 11.04 -9.09
N PRO A 144 8.37 10.91 -7.93
CA PRO A 144 8.89 11.47 -6.69
C PRO A 144 10.19 10.77 -6.28
N SER A 145 11.15 11.56 -5.82
CA SER A 145 12.39 11.05 -5.23
C SER A 145 12.10 10.29 -3.94
N LYS A 146 12.92 9.25 -3.69
CA LYS A 146 12.75 8.32 -2.57
C LYS A 146 14.00 8.37 -1.70
N GLU A 147 13.80 8.51 -0.40
CA GLU A 147 14.84 8.40 0.61
C GLU A 147 14.49 7.25 1.55
N GLN A 148 15.49 6.68 2.21
CA GLN A 148 15.32 5.56 3.13
C GLN A 148 16.05 5.85 4.45
N GLY A 149 15.40 5.50 5.56
CA GLY A 149 15.99 5.61 6.90
C GLY A 149 16.01 7.04 7.44
N TYR A 150 16.73 7.22 8.54
CA TYR A 150 16.82 8.50 9.25
C TYR A 150 17.72 9.50 8.51
N GLN A 151 17.29 10.76 8.45
CA GLN A 151 17.99 11.86 7.79
C GLN A 151 18.17 13.00 8.79
N GLN A 152 19.41 13.19 9.24
CA GLN A 152 19.74 14.19 10.27
C GLN A 152 19.91 15.60 9.69
N GLY A 153 20.53 15.72 8.52
CA GLY A 153 20.90 17.02 7.96
C GLY A 153 19.69 17.87 7.53
N PRO A 154 19.78 19.21 7.62
CA PRO A 154 18.73 20.08 7.14
C PRO A 154 18.64 20.00 5.61
N LYS A 155 17.42 19.77 5.10
CA LYS A 155 17.08 19.84 3.69
C LYS A 155 16.17 21.03 3.44
N GLU A 156 16.64 21.98 2.64
CA GLU A 156 15.81 23.08 2.18
C GLU A 156 14.90 22.62 1.04
N VAL A 157 13.61 22.90 1.17
CA VAL A 157 12.59 22.54 0.18
C VAL A 157 11.55 23.64 0.05
N MET A 158 11.04 23.82 -1.15
CA MET A 158 9.86 24.63 -1.40
C MET A 158 8.59 23.78 -1.31
N VAL A 159 7.59 24.24 -0.56
CA VAL A 159 6.30 23.58 -0.48
C VAL A 159 5.50 23.82 -1.76
N LEU A 160 5.04 22.76 -2.41
CA LEU A 160 4.27 22.83 -3.65
C LEU A 160 2.76 22.70 -3.41
N ASN A 161 2.35 21.63 -2.72
CA ASN A 161 0.96 21.31 -2.45
C ASN A 161 0.80 20.76 -1.03
N VAL A 162 -0.35 21.01 -0.41
CA VAL A 162 -0.64 20.55 0.96
C VAL A 162 -2.12 20.19 1.08
N THR A 163 -2.45 19.09 1.76
CA THR A 163 -3.84 18.74 2.09
C THR A 163 -4.29 19.42 3.36
N GLU A 164 -5.59 19.44 3.61
CA GLU A 164 -6.09 19.71 4.96
C GLU A 164 -5.66 18.60 5.93
N PRO A 165 -5.45 18.92 7.22
CA PRO A 165 -5.27 17.90 8.24
C PRO A 165 -6.48 16.97 8.32
N PHE A 166 -6.22 15.69 8.55
CA PHE A 166 -7.24 14.68 8.70
C PHE A 166 -6.85 13.67 9.77
N THR A 167 -7.84 13.15 10.50
CA THR A 167 -7.65 12.06 11.45
C THR A 167 -7.37 10.77 10.69
N TYR A 168 -6.22 10.15 10.94
CA TYR A 168 -5.84 8.86 10.35
C TYR A 168 -5.94 7.70 11.34
N ASP A 169 -6.04 8.01 12.63
CA ASP A 169 -6.29 7.07 13.72
C ASP A 169 -7.30 7.69 14.69
N PHE A 170 -8.50 7.12 14.80
CA PHE A 170 -9.55 7.61 15.70
C PHE A 170 -9.42 7.10 17.13
N VAL A 171 -8.63 6.05 17.36
CA VAL A 171 -8.43 5.50 18.71
C VAL A 171 -7.51 6.42 19.51
N GLU A 172 -6.45 6.89 18.86
CA GLU A 172 -5.45 7.77 19.47
C GLU A 172 -5.64 9.25 19.07
N ASP A 173 -6.74 9.56 18.37
CA ASP A 173 -7.06 10.87 17.78
C ASP A 173 -5.87 11.51 17.04
N LYS A 174 -5.11 10.67 16.31
CA LYS A 174 -3.93 11.14 15.59
C LYS A 174 -4.34 11.74 14.27
N MET A 175 -3.93 12.99 14.09
CA MET A 175 -4.10 13.74 12.85
C MET A 175 -2.79 13.83 12.09
N MET A 176 -2.90 13.93 10.78
CA MET A 176 -1.76 14.19 9.90
C MET A 176 -2.21 15.03 8.71
N PHE A 177 -1.27 15.55 7.94
CA PHE A 177 -1.54 16.06 6.60
C PHE A 177 -0.47 15.59 5.62
N HIS A 178 -0.81 15.58 4.34
CA HIS A 178 0.15 15.33 3.27
C HIS A 178 0.67 16.65 2.72
N ALA A 179 1.92 16.64 2.29
CA ALA A 179 2.50 17.71 1.48
C ALA A 179 3.27 17.13 0.30
N THR A 180 3.51 17.97 -0.70
CA THR A 180 4.48 17.75 -1.76
C THR A 180 5.44 18.91 -1.73
N VAL A 181 6.73 18.61 -1.66
CA VAL A 181 7.80 19.60 -1.56
C VAL A 181 8.83 19.35 -2.65
N ALA A 182 9.66 20.34 -2.98
CA ALA A 182 10.66 20.20 -4.02
C ALA A 182 11.95 20.98 -3.72
N THR A 183 13.06 20.42 -4.17
CA THR A 183 14.30 21.15 -4.43
C THR A 183 14.28 21.66 -5.87
N GLU A 184 15.34 22.33 -6.33
CA GLU A 184 15.42 22.79 -7.71
C GLU A 184 15.41 21.64 -8.75
N THR A 185 15.79 20.44 -8.33
CA THR A 185 16.00 19.27 -9.20
C THR A 185 14.99 18.16 -8.96
N GLU A 186 14.45 18.03 -7.76
CA GLU A 186 13.67 16.87 -7.32
C GLU A 186 12.40 17.28 -6.56
N PHE A 187 11.42 16.38 -6.53
CA PHE A 187 10.23 16.56 -5.69
C PHE A 187 9.96 15.32 -4.84
N PHE A 188 9.35 15.56 -3.68
CA PHE A 188 9.15 14.56 -2.64
C PHE A 188 7.71 14.60 -2.15
N ARG A 189 7.17 13.44 -1.80
CA ARG A 189 5.90 13.33 -1.10
C ARG A 189 6.18 13.25 0.39
N VAL A 190 5.38 13.95 1.19
CA VAL A 190 5.63 14.12 2.63
C VAL A 190 4.39 13.74 3.42
N LYS A 191 4.58 12.96 4.48
CA LYS A 191 3.59 12.74 5.54
C LYS A 191 4.02 13.54 6.76
N VAL A 192 3.16 14.44 7.22
CA VAL A 192 3.42 15.25 8.42
C VAL A 192 2.48 14.79 9.52
N PHE A 193 3.03 14.13 10.54
CA PHE A 193 2.29 13.56 11.67
C PHE A 193 2.07 14.54 12.82
N ASP A 194 2.63 15.76 12.72
CA ASP A 194 2.37 16.85 13.64
C ASP A 194 1.51 17.93 12.94
N PRO A 195 0.19 18.00 13.22
CA PRO A 195 -0.70 18.98 12.62
C PRO A 195 -0.37 20.43 13.04
N ALA A 196 0.34 20.65 14.15
CA ALA A 196 0.74 21.98 14.59
C ALA A 196 1.68 22.65 13.55
N LEU A 197 2.42 21.85 12.77
CA LEU A 197 3.31 22.33 11.72
C LEU A 197 2.56 22.84 10.47
N LYS A 198 1.23 22.68 10.37
CA LYS A 198 0.44 23.07 9.19
C LYS A 198 0.68 24.53 8.76
N HIS A 199 0.86 25.44 9.70
CA HIS A 199 1.14 26.87 9.42
C HIS A 199 2.50 27.12 8.74
N LYS A 200 3.44 26.17 8.80
CA LYS A 200 4.73 26.25 8.10
C LYS A 200 4.64 25.71 6.67
N PHE A 201 3.73 24.78 6.43
CA PHE A 201 3.49 24.19 5.11
C PHE A 201 2.51 25.05 4.29
N ILE A 202 3.02 26.16 3.78
CA ILE A 202 2.29 27.07 2.89
C ILE A 202 2.89 26.97 1.49
N ALA A 203 2.06 26.73 0.47
CA ALA A 203 2.51 26.62 -0.91
C ALA A 203 3.34 27.85 -1.34
N GLY A 204 4.51 27.61 -1.93
CA GLY A 204 5.48 28.64 -2.31
C GLY A 204 6.49 29.00 -1.22
N LYS A 205 6.25 28.65 0.05
CA LYS A 205 7.19 28.92 1.14
C LYS A 205 8.38 27.95 1.07
N ILE A 206 9.58 28.47 1.37
CA ILE A 206 10.79 27.67 1.54
C ILE A 206 10.97 27.37 3.02
N ILE A 207 11.14 26.10 3.33
CA ILE A 207 11.35 25.58 4.69
C ILE A 207 12.58 24.68 4.71
N ALA A 208 13.22 24.58 5.87
CA ALA A 208 14.25 23.57 6.12
C ALA A 208 13.65 22.48 7.01
N ILE A 209 13.81 21.23 6.58
CA ILE A 209 13.37 20.04 7.33
C ILE A 209 14.60 19.25 7.77
N SER A 210 14.66 18.83 9.03
CA SER A 210 15.72 17.95 9.54
C SER A 210 15.13 16.87 10.44
N ASP A 211 15.94 15.85 10.75
CA ASP A 211 15.57 14.77 11.66
C ASP A 211 14.29 14.02 11.24
N TYR A 212 14.14 13.84 9.93
CA TYR A 212 13.00 13.18 9.31
C TYR A 212 13.37 11.75 8.85
N PHE A 213 12.37 10.96 8.47
CA PHE A 213 12.59 9.59 7.99
C PHE A 213 12.15 9.41 6.55
N GLY A 214 12.97 8.77 5.72
CA GLY A 214 12.56 8.24 4.43
C GLY A 214 11.90 6.87 4.58
N VAL A 215 10.61 6.75 4.27
CA VAL A 215 9.86 5.47 4.40
C VAL A 215 8.89 5.29 3.23
N GLY A 216 9.09 4.22 2.45
CA GLY A 216 8.13 3.81 1.42
C GLY A 216 7.89 4.86 0.33
N GLY A 217 8.92 5.65 0.01
CA GLY A 217 8.86 6.74 -0.96
C GLY A 217 8.21 8.04 -0.44
N PHE A 218 8.12 8.19 0.89
CA PHE A 218 7.72 9.44 1.54
C PHE A 218 8.81 9.93 2.48
N LEU A 219 8.88 11.25 2.65
CA LEU A 219 9.50 11.85 3.82
C LEU A 219 8.46 11.89 4.95
N GLU A 220 8.78 11.33 6.08
CA GLU A 220 7.93 11.29 7.27
C GLU A 220 8.48 12.25 8.33
N ILE A 221 7.67 13.26 8.66
CA ILE A 221 7.97 14.29 9.65
C ILE A 221 7.14 13.97 10.89
N HIS A 222 7.85 13.69 11.98
CA HIS A 222 7.28 13.33 13.28
C HIS A 222 7.51 14.47 14.27
N SER A 223 7.00 14.33 15.50
CA SER A 223 7.16 15.34 16.56
C SER A 223 8.62 15.58 16.98
N THR A 224 9.52 14.63 16.68
CA THR A 224 10.96 14.76 16.92
C THR A 224 11.71 15.42 15.77
N SER A 225 11.04 15.62 14.62
CA SER A 225 11.61 16.28 13.45
C SER A 225 11.57 17.81 13.62
N SER A 226 12.50 18.51 12.98
CA SER A 226 12.53 19.98 13.01
C SER A 226 12.09 20.57 11.69
N VAL A 227 11.23 21.60 11.73
CA VAL A 227 10.82 22.38 10.56
C VAL A 227 10.99 23.87 10.87
N SER A 228 11.91 24.51 10.16
CA SER A 228 12.23 25.93 10.32
C SER A 228 11.97 26.72 9.03
N ASP A 229 11.76 28.02 9.20
CA ASP A 229 11.62 28.94 8.07
C ASP A 229 13.00 29.29 7.54
N VAL A 230 13.15 29.29 6.21
CA VAL A 230 14.39 29.75 5.55
C VAL A 230 14.29 31.24 5.29
N SER A 231 15.39 31.96 5.50
CA SER A 231 15.49 33.41 5.30
C SER A 231 15.02 33.83 3.90
N VAL A 232 14.23 34.92 3.83
CA VAL A 232 13.64 35.48 2.60
C VAL A 232 14.69 35.84 1.54
N LYS A 233 15.96 36.00 1.92
CA LYS A 233 17.07 36.26 0.99
C LYS A 233 17.40 35.06 0.09
N GLN A 234 17.07 33.84 0.52
CA GLN A 234 17.32 32.62 -0.24
C GLN A 234 16.31 32.49 -1.38
N ARG A 235 16.77 32.49 -2.62
CA ARG A 235 15.91 32.28 -3.80
C ARG A 235 16.07 30.85 -4.29
N MET A 236 15.03 30.03 -4.09
CA MET A 236 14.93 28.70 -4.71
C MET A 236 13.99 28.77 -5.91
N VAL A 237 14.44 28.35 -7.09
CA VAL A 237 13.63 28.40 -8.31
C VAL A 237 13.27 27.00 -8.77
N ILE A 238 12.00 26.62 -8.54
CA ILE A 238 11.44 25.35 -9.01
C ILE A 238 10.95 25.52 -10.45
N SER A 239 11.51 24.74 -11.38
CA SER A 239 11.09 24.78 -12.79
C SER A 239 9.60 24.46 -12.96
N SER A 240 8.96 25.07 -13.96
CA SER A 240 7.55 24.82 -14.27
C SER A 240 7.29 23.36 -14.60
N THR A 241 8.21 22.70 -15.31
CA THR A 241 8.11 21.27 -15.64
C THR A 241 8.17 20.39 -14.39
N LEU A 242 9.04 20.68 -13.42
CA LEU A 242 9.09 19.92 -12.16
C LEU A 242 7.81 20.09 -11.34
N ARG A 243 7.24 21.31 -11.32
CA ARG A 243 5.92 21.56 -10.71
C ARG A 243 4.81 20.76 -11.40
N GLN A 244 4.82 20.73 -12.72
CA GLN A 244 3.87 19.93 -13.50
C GLN A 244 4.00 18.45 -13.17
N SER A 245 5.21 17.88 -13.18
CA SER A 245 5.47 16.49 -12.78
C SER A 245 4.96 16.19 -11.37
N ALA A 246 5.23 17.05 -10.40
CA ALA A 246 4.81 16.87 -9.01
C ALA A 246 3.28 16.87 -8.82
N SER A 247 2.55 17.53 -9.73
CA SER A 247 1.08 17.59 -9.76
C SER A 247 0.43 16.63 -10.75
N ALA A 248 1.24 15.92 -11.55
CA ALA A 248 0.73 15.09 -12.64
C ALA A 248 -0.06 13.89 -12.08
N THR A 249 -1.17 13.59 -12.74
CA THR A 249 -1.92 12.35 -12.50
C THR A 249 -1.36 11.28 -13.43
N PRO A 250 -0.88 10.13 -12.91
CA PRO A 250 -0.40 9.04 -13.74
C PRO A 250 -1.55 8.46 -14.57
N LYS A 251 -1.27 8.11 -15.83
CA LYS A 251 -2.27 7.46 -16.68
C LYS A 251 -2.56 6.06 -16.18
N ILE A 252 -3.80 5.60 -16.33
CA ILE A 252 -4.22 4.28 -15.85
C ILE A 252 -3.41 3.16 -16.49
N LYS A 253 -3.10 3.25 -17.79
CA LYS A 253 -2.25 2.25 -18.47
C LYS A 253 -0.86 2.11 -17.81
N ASP A 254 -0.30 3.23 -17.34
CA ASP A 254 1.05 3.26 -16.78
C ASP A 254 1.06 2.66 -15.36
N LEU A 255 -0.06 2.72 -14.64
CA LEU A 255 -0.21 2.11 -13.32
C LEU A 255 -0.03 0.59 -13.36
N PHE A 256 -0.44 -0.09 -14.44
CA PHE A 256 -0.26 -1.55 -14.57
C PHE A 256 1.21 -1.96 -14.73
N SER A 257 2.09 -1.02 -15.10
CA SER A 257 3.53 -1.26 -15.23
C SER A 257 4.30 -0.95 -13.94
N LEU A 258 3.67 -0.33 -12.94
CA LEU A 258 4.32 0.02 -11.69
C LEU A 258 4.49 -1.19 -10.77
N PRO A 259 5.55 -1.24 -9.94
CA PRO A 259 5.70 -2.29 -8.94
C PRO A 259 4.53 -2.33 -7.96
N LYS A 260 4.11 -3.54 -7.58
CA LYS A 260 3.12 -3.72 -6.50
C LYS A 260 3.64 -3.09 -5.21
N GLY A 261 2.74 -2.45 -4.45
CA GLY A 261 3.09 -1.70 -3.25
C GLY A 261 3.43 -0.23 -3.50
N THR A 262 3.55 0.21 -4.76
CA THR A 262 3.76 1.63 -5.10
C THR A 262 2.60 2.48 -4.60
N TYR A 263 2.90 3.64 -4.02
CA TYR A 263 1.89 4.61 -3.62
C TYR A 263 1.58 5.57 -4.77
N VAL A 264 0.29 5.78 -5.02
CA VAL A 264 -0.23 6.61 -6.10
C VAL A 264 -0.94 7.82 -5.52
N ASN A 265 -0.60 8.98 -6.08
CA ASN A 265 -1.35 10.22 -5.95
C ASN A 265 -1.89 10.58 -7.33
N GLY A 266 -3.07 11.16 -7.41
CA GLY A 266 -3.63 11.60 -8.68
C GLY A 266 -5.09 12.02 -8.57
N GLU A 267 -5.61 12.64 -9.61
CA GLU A 267 -7.01 13.06 -9.71
C GLU A 267 -7.69 12.32 -10.84
N PHE A 268 -8.65 11.45 -10.49
CA PHE A 268 -9.27 10.55 -11.44
C PHE A 268 -10.77 10.78 -11.52
N VAL A 269 -11.36 10.59 -12.70
CA VAL A 269 -12.81 10.63 -12.86
C VAL A 269 -13.39 9.29 -12.46
N VAL A 270 -14.41 9.30 -11.61
CA VAL A 270 -15.17 8.11 -11.22
C VAL A 270 -16.19 7.81 -12.31
N ILE A 271 -16.11 6.62 -12.91
CA ILE A 271 -17.05 6.17 -13.95
C ILE A 271 -18.18 5.33 -13.38
N MET A 272 -17.92 4.59 -12.30
CA MET A 272 -18.88 3.69 -11.67
C MET A 272 -18.54 3.52 -10.19
N LYS A 273 -19.56 3.23 -9.39
CA LYS A 273 -19.47 3.07 -7.94
C LYS A 273 -20.28 1.85 -7.52
N ASN A 274 -19.70 1.03 -6.63
CA ASN A 274 -20.39 -0.09 -6.01
C ASN A 274 -20.11 -0.08 -4.51
N GLU A 275 -21.16 0.01 -3.71
CA GLU A 275 -21.07 0.05 -2.25
C GLU A 275 -21.31 -1.34 -1.67
N ARG A 276 -20.46 -1.73 -0.73
CA ARG A 276 -20.66 -2.89 0.14
C ARG A 276 -20.67 -2.43 1.60
N ILE A 277 -21.02 -3.35 2.50
CA ILE A 277 -21.24 -3.06 3.93
C ILE A 277 -20.08 -2.27 4.55
N ASN A 278 -18.81 -2.62 4.26
CA ASN A 278 -17.63 -2.01 4.88
C ASN A 278 -16.61 -1.40 3.88
N GLU A 279 -16.90 -1.44 2.59
CA GLU A 279 -15.98 -1.00 1.55
C GLU A 279 -16.76 -0.40 0.37
N ILE A 280 -16.16 0.61 -0.28
CA ILE A 280 -16.70 1.19 -1.51
C ILE A 280 -15.70 0.95 -2.62
N TYR A 281 -16.21 0.49 -3.75
CA TYR A 281 -15.48 0.30 -4.98
C TYR A 281 -15.80 1.43 -5.95
N TYR A 282 -14.78 2.20 -6.29
CA TYR A 282 -14.87 3.18 -7.36
C TYR A 282 -14.11 2.64 -8.58
N TRP A 283 -14.78 2.56 -9.72
CA TRP A 283 -14.05 2.46 -10.98
C TRP A 283 -13.66 3.86 -11.41
N ILE A 284 -12.36 4.06 -11.57
CA ILE A 284 -11.81 5.28 -12.16
C ILE A 284 -11.44 5.02 -13.62
N GLY A 285 -11.56 6.05 -14.45
CA GLY A 285 -11.29 5.94 -15.88
C GLY A 285 -10.59 7.17 -16.47
N ASP A 286 -9.77 6.94 -17.47
CA ASP A 286 -9.20 7.93 -18.38
C ASP A 286 -9.20 7.39 -19.82
N ASP A 287 -8.64 8.15 -20.75
CA ASP A 287 -8.48 7.78 -22.16
C ASP A 287 -7.58 6.54 -22.40
N THR A 288 -6.88 6.07 -21.37
CA THR A 288 -5.96 4.93 -21.44
C THR A 288 -6.49 3.66 -20.78
N GLY A 289 -7.61 3.73 -20.06
CA GLY A 289 -8.27 2.56 -19.48
C GLY A 289 -9.08 2.87 -18.23
N SER A 290 -9.38 1.83 -17.47
CA SER A 290 -10.07 1.92 -16.19
C SER A 290 -9.43 1.03 -15.14
N MET A 291 -9.50 1.42 -13.88
CA MET A 291 -8.97 0.67 -12.75
C MET A 291 -9.94 0.74 -11.56
N GLU A 292 -9.94 -0.30 -10.73
CA GLU A 292 -10.70 -0.33 -9.50
C GLU A 292 -9.94 0.36 -8.37
N VAL A 293 -10.66 1.15 -7.57
CA VAL A 293 -10.18 1.79 -6.33
C VAL A 293 -11.05 1.31 -5.20
N VAL A 294 -10.45 0.63 -4.23
CA VAL A 294 -11.15 0.08 -3.06
C VAL A 294 -10.86 0.93 -1.84
N VAL A 295 -11.93 1.41 -1.22
CA VAL A 295 -11.92 2.38 -0.13
C VAL A 295 -12.54 1.76 1.12
N TYR A 296 -11.85 1.90 2.25
CA TYR A 296 -12.22 1.34 3.55
C TYR A 296 -12.36 2.41 4.64
N GLY A 297 -13.02 2.04 5.74
CA GLY A 297 -13.02 2.81 6.98
C GLY A 297 -13.55 4.24 6.80
N ARG A 298 -12.88 5.23 7.38
CA ARG A 298 -13.34 6.64 7.34
C ARG A 298 -13.59 7.20 5.94
N LEU A 299 -12.92 6.67 4.93
CA LEU A 299 -13.02 7.18 3.57
C LEU A 299 -14.33 6.76 2.89
N THR A 300 -15.05 5.75 3.40
CA THR A 300 -16.38 5.37 2.90
C THR A 300 -17.44 6.43 3.21
N ARG A 301 -17.18 7.34 4.15
CA ARG A 301 -18.10 8.43 4.52
C ARG A 301 -18.07 9.61 3.53
N ILE A 302 -17.11 9.63 2.62
CA ILE A 302 -16.98 10.70 1.63
C ILE A 302 -18.00 10.47 0.51
N ARG A 303 -18.91 11.43 0.34
CA ARG A 303 -19.92 11.41 -0.72
C ARG A 303 -19.25 11.65 -2.07
N CYS A 304 -19.18 10.62 -2.89
CA CYS A 304 -18.71 10.68 -4.26
C CYS A 304 -19.66 9.88 -5.16
N GLU A 305 -20.02 10.46 -6.30
CA GLU A 305 -20.89 9.84 -7.30
C GLU A 305 -20.20 9.72 -8.66
N PRO A 306 -20.64 8.80 -9.54
CA PRO A 306 -20.17 8.75 -10.92
C PRO A 306 -20.21 10.12 -11.62
N GLY A 307 -19.16 10.43 -12.38
CA GLY A 307 -18.90 11.72 -13.01
C GLY A 307 -18.17 12.73 -12.12
N ASN A 308 -18.02 12.47 -10.82
CA ASN A 308 -17.16 13.28 -9.96
C ASN A 308 -15.68 13.02 -10.27
N LYS A 309 -14.85 14.03 -10.01
CA LYS A 309 -13.39 13.88 -9.99
C LYS A 309 -12.95 13.67 -8.55
N LEU A 310 -12.10 12.67 -8.34
CA LEU A 310 -11.67 12.21 -7.02
C LEU A 310 -10.14 12.32 -6.93
N ARG A 311 -9.69 13.13 -5.99
CA ARG A 311 -8.28 13.26 -5.63
C ARG A 311 -7.91 12.13 -4.67
N LEU A 312 -6.99 11.29 -5.11
CA LEU A 312 -6.37 10.21 -4.34
C LEU A 312 -4.98 10.66 -3.89
N VAL A 313 -4.65 10.47 -2.62
CA VAL A 313 -3.30 10.70 -2.07
C VAL A 313 -2.92 9.51 -1.20
N CYS A 314 -1.73 8.97 -1.43
CA CYS A 314 -1.17 7.83 -0.70
C CYS A 314 -2.05 6.56 -0.79
N PHE A 315 -2.53 6.23 -1.99
CA PHE A 315 -3.24 4.96 -2.25
C PHE A 315 -2.25 3.89 -2.71
N ARG A 316 -2.35 2.67 -2.16
CA ARG A 316 -1.39 1.61 -2.47
C ARG A 316 -1.86 0.81 -3.67
N LEU A 317 -1.03 0.74 -4.70
CA LEU A 317 -1.22 -0.14 -5.84
C LEU A 317 -1.03 -1.59 -5.40
N THR A 318 -2.01 -2.44 -5.68
CA THR A 318 -1.99 -3.86 -5.34
C THR A 318 -2.62 -4.68 -6.45
N SER A 319 -2.61 -6.00 -6.29
CA SER A 319 -3.25 -6.92 -7.21
C SER A 319 -3.96 -8.02 -6.43
N SER A 320 -5.21 -8.31 -6.77
CA SER A 320 -5.92 -9.49 -6.29
C SER A 320 -6.37 -10.30 -7.50
N GLU A 321 -6.10 -11.61 -7.52
CA GLU A 321 -6.54 -12.50 -8.61
C GLU A 321 -6.13 -12.00 -10.01
N ASN A 322 -4.94 -11.39 -10.12
CA ASN A 322 -4.40 -10.74 -11.31
C ASN A 322 -5.12 -9.46 -11.79
N ILE A 323 -6.06 -8.95 -11.00
CA ILE A 323 -6.69 -7.63 -11.22
C ILE A 323 -5.89 -6.60 -10.42
N TRP A 324 -5.36 -5.59 -11.12
CA TRP A 324 -4.69 -4.46 -10.48
C TRP A 324 -5.71 -3.45 -9.97
N LEU A 325 -5.49 -2.97 -8.74
CA LEU A 325 -6.37 -2.02 -8.09
C LEU A 325 -5.59 -1.08 -7.17
N LEU A 326 -6.16 0.08 -6.91
CA LEU A 326 -5.69 0.97 -5.85
C LEU A 326 -6.46 0.69 -4.57
N ARG A 327 -5.76 0.53 -3.45
CA ARG A 327 -6.38 0.27 -2.14
C ARG A 327 -6.05 1.41 -1.18
N SER A 328 -7.07 1.90 -0.46
CA SER A 328 -6.84 2.83 0.65
C SER A 328 -6.09 2.15 1.79
N VAL A 329 -5.13 2.85 2.37
CA VAL A 329 -4.38 2.47 3.56
C VAL A 329 -4.59 3.49 4.68
N ARG A 330 -4.00 3.24 5.86
CA ARG A 330 -4.13 4.09 7.07
C ARG A 330 -3.94 5.58 6.79
N HIS A 331 -2.90 5.93 6.04
CA HIS A 331 -2.54 7.32 5.70
C HIS A 331 -3.15 7.83 4.38
N SER A 332 -4.10 7.12 3.75
CA SER A 332 -4.69 7.58 2.50
C SER A 332 -5.61 8.79 2.69
N TYR A 333 -5.51 9.78 1.81
CA TYR A 333 -6.40 10.94 1.81
C TYR A 333 -7.20 10.97 0.51
N MET A 334 -8.49 11.27 0.61
CA MET A 334 -9.42 11.30 -0.49
C MET A 334 -10.24 12.59 -0.43
N GLN A 335 -10.41 13.25 -1.57
CA GLN A 335 -11.21 14.47 -1.67
C GLN A 335 -11.95 14.48 -3.00
N VAL A 336 -13.26 14.76 -2.96
CA VAL A 336 -14.03 15.01 -4.18
C VAL A 336 -13.78 16.44 -4.65
N ILE A 337 -13.38 16.59 -5.91
CA ILE A 337 -13.18 17.87 -6.56
C ILE A 337 -14.45 18.22 -7.33
N ASN A 338 -15.14 19.27 -6.89
CA ASN A 338 -16.32 19.77 -7.59
C ASN A 338 -15.92 20.32 -8.96
N VAL A 339 -16.21 19.55 -10.01
CA VAL A 339 -16.18 20.09 -11.38
C VAL A 339 -17.46 20.90 -11.54
N ARG A 340 -17.37 22.23 -11.56
CA ARG A 340 -18.51 23.09 -11.92
C ARG A 340 -19.00 22.63 -13.29
N ARG A 341 -20.20 22.02 -13.36
CA ARG A 341 -20.87 21.76 -14.62
C ARG A 341 -21.08 23.12 -15.29
N LYS A 342 -20.40 23.37 -16.41
CA LYS A 342 -20.84 24.41 -17.34
C LYS A 342 -22.22 23.95 -17.83
N PHE A 343 -23.29 24.52 -17.28
CA PHE A 343 -24.61 24.36 -17.85
C PHE A 343 -24.55 24.98 -19.25
N TYR A 344 -24.57 24.14 -20.27
CA TYR A 344 -25.00 24.59 -21.59
C TYR A 344 -26.51 24.81 -21.47
N GLN A 345 -26.92 26.07 -21.32
CA GLN A 345 -28.28 26.47 -21.66
C GLN A 345 -28.42 26.21 -23.16
N ARG A 346 -29.35 25.32 -23.52
CA ARG A 346 -29.86 25.18 -24.89
C ARG A 346 -31.00 26.14 -25.09
#